data_AF-A0A3E2HFC7-F1
#
_entry.id   AF-A0A3E2HFC7-F1
#
_cell.length_a   1.000
_cell.length_b   1.000
_cell.length_c   1.000
_cell.angle_alpha   90.00
_cell.angle_beta   90.00
_cell.angle_gamma   90.00
#
_symmetry.space_group_name_H-M   'P 1'
#
loop_
_entity.id
_entity.type
_entity.pdbx_description
1 polymer ?
#
loop_
_entity_poly.entity_id
_entity_poly.type
_entity_poly.pdbx_seq_one_letter_code
_entity_poly.pdbx_strand_id
1 'polypeptide(L)' 'MNDQLKEAVRWYLDNQNDPDNRATVTATANIFKLKVNILRKAIQRQLTPIQKANKPRGRPSFLKPYQIEALCAYIRT' A
#
# COMPACT_ATOMS: atom_id res chain seq x y z
N MET A 1 -20.67 0.66 -8.51
CA MET A 1 -20.11 0.01 -7.30
C MET A 1 -18.95 0.79 -6.66
N ASN A 2 -18.31 1.74 -7.37
CA ASN A 2 -17.20 2.53 -6.81
C ASN A 2 -17.63 3.71 -5.92
N ASP A 3 -18.80 4.30 -6.16
CA ASP A 3 -19.24 5.50 -5.41
C ASP A 3 -19.65 5.15 -3.98
N GLN A 4 -20.39 4.05 -3.79
CA GLN A 4 -20.75 3.51 -2.49
C GLN A 4 -19.52 3.14 -1.64
N LEU A 5 -18.46 2.61 -2.25
CA LEU A 5 -17.21 2.31 -1.54
C LEU A 5 -16.47 3.59 -1.14
N LYS A 6 -16.44 4.60 -2.02
CA LYS A 6 -15.83 5.91 -1.70
C LYS A 6 -16.57 6.61 -0.56
N GLU A 7 -17.90 6.57 -0.58
CA GLU A 7 -18.75 7.15 0.45
C GLU A 7 -18.57 6.43 1.79
N ALA A 8 -18.54 5.09 1.79
CA ALA A 8 -18.27 4.31 3.00
C ALA A 8 -16.89 4.61 3.61
N VAL A 9 -15.86 4.81 2.78
CA VAL A 9 -14.52 5.17 3.27
C VAL A 9 -14.49 6.58 3.85
N ARG A 10 -15.15 7.56 3.21
CA ARG A 10 -15.27 8.92 3.77
C ARG A 10 -16.00 8.90 5.10
N TRP A 11 -17.16 8.26 5.15
CA TRP A 11 -17.94 8.11 6.37
C TRP A 11 -17.11 7.48 7.49
N TYR A 12 -16.34 6.43 7.18
CA TYR A 12 -15.44 5.82 8.14
C TYR A 12 -14.39 6.81 8.67
N LEU A 13 -13.71 7.55 7.79
CA LEU A 13 -12.67 8.52 8.17
C LEU A 13 -13.22 9.68 9.01
N ASP A 14 -14.43 10.14 8.70
CA ASP A 14 -15.08 11.27 9.40
C ASP A 14 -15.59 10.88 10.81
N ASN A 15 -15.88 9.59 11.04
CA ASN A 15 -16.45 9.10 12.30
C ASN A 15 -15.45 8.29 13.16
N GLN A 16 -14.19 8.20 12.74
CA GLN A 16 -13.18 7.40 13.40
C GLN A 16 -12.33 8.23 14.36
N ASN A 17 -12.35 7.85 15.65
CA ASN A 17 -11.41 8.37 16.66
C ASN A 17 -10.17 7.46 16.86
N ASP A 18 -10.22 6.19 16.44
CA ASP A 18 -9.14 5.21 16.59
C ASP A 18 -8.98 4.38 15.29
N PRO A 19 -7.85 4.53 14.55
CA PRO A 19 -7.57 3.88 13.26
C PRO A 19 -7.67 2.34 13.26
N ASP A 20 -7.47 1.68 14.41
CA ASP A 20 -7.46 0.22 14.53
C ASP A 20 -8.77 -0.37 15.07
N ASN A 21 -9.80 0.46 15.27
CA ASN A 21 -11.08 -0.01 15.79
C ASN A 21 -11.82 -0.91 14.79
N ARG A 22 -11.66 -2.22 14.96
CA ARG A 22 -12.29 -3.27 14.14
C ARG A 22 -13.82 -3.19 14.17
N ALA A 23 -14.41 -2.76 15.29
CA ALA A 23 -15.87 -2.64 15.41
C ALA A 23 -16.41 -1.56 14.46
N THR A 24 -15.70 -0.44 14.33
CA THR A 24 -16.07 0.66 13.41
C THR A 24 -16.05 0.19 11.96
N VAL A 25 -15.00 -0.53 11.53
CA VAL A 25 -14.92 -1.08 10.16
C VAL A 25 -16.10 -2.03 9.87
N THR A 26 -16.47 -2.88 10.82
CA THR A 26 -17.59 -3.81 10.66
C THR A 26 -18.94 -3.08 10.63
N ALA A 27 -19.15 -2.10 11.50
CA ALA A 27 -20.37 -1.28 11.52
C ALA A 27 -20.56 -0.53 10.19
N THR A 28 -19.52 0.15 9.70
CA THR A 28 -19.57 0.86 8.42
C THR A 28 -19.83 -0.10 7.25
N ALA A 29 -19.18 -1.27 7.23
CA ALA A 29 -19.42 -2.26 6.20
C ALA A 29 -20.89 -2.71 6.17
N ASN A 30 -21.51 -2.92 7.33
CA ASN A 30 -22.92 -3.30 7.45
C ASN A 30 -23.87 -2.19 6.99
N ILE A 31 -23.62 -0.93 7.40
CA ILE A 31 -24.42 0.25 7.00
C ILE A 31 -24.46 0.37 5.46
N PHE A 32 -23.29 0.28 4.84
CA PHE A 32 -23.16 0.41 3.40
C PHE A 32 -23.37 -0.90 2.64
N LYS A 33 -23.79 -2.00 3.28
CA LYS A 33 -23.96 -3.33 2.66
C LYS A 33 -22.72 -3.78 1.86
N LEU A 34 -21.53 -3.50 2.37
CA LEU A 34 -20.23 -3.86 1.79
C LEU A 34 -19.62 -5.04 2.53
N LYS A 35 -18.74 -5.79 1.85
CA LYS A 35 -17.89 -6.77 2.52
C LYS A 35 -16.83 -6.04 3.34
N VAL A 36 -16.69 -6.41 4.61
CA VAL A 36 -15.69 -5.85 5.54
C VAL A 36 -14.28 -5.86 4.95
N ASN A 37 -13.88 -6.93 4.27
CA ASN A 37 -12.55 -7.04 3.65
C ASN A 37 -12.30 -6.01 2.54
N ILE A 38 -13.33 -5.63 1.79
CA ILE A 38 -13.23 -4.62 0.72
C ILE A 38 -13.05 -3.25 1.35
N LEU A 39 -13.89 -2.91 2.33
CA LEU A 39 -13.79 -1.64 3.05
C LEU A 39 -12.44 -1.50 3.76
N ARG A 40 -11.99 -2.54 4.46
CA ARG A 40 -10.68 -2.57 5.14
C ARG A 40 -9.52 -2.32 4.18
N LYS A 41 -9.50 -2.97 3.02
CA LYS A 41 -8.46 -2.74 2.00
C LYS A 41 -8.52 -1.32 1.43
N ALA A 42 -9.71 -0.77 1.25
CA ALA A 42 -9.88 0.59 0.73
C ALA A 42 -9.39 1.65 1.73
N ILE A 43 -9.73 1.49 3.01
CA ILE A 43 -9.23 2.31 4.12
C ILE A 43 -7.71 2.21 4.19
N GLN A 44 -7.15 0.99 4.21
CA GLN A 44 -5.69 0.79 4.23
C GLN A 44 -4.99 1.48 3.06
N ARG A 45 -5.56 1.43 1.85
CA ARG A 45 -5.00 2.12 0.69
C ARG A 45 -5.02 3.65 0.81
N GLN A 46 -5.97 4.22 1.55
CA GLN A 46 -6.01 5.67 1.80
C GLN A 46 -5.13 6.09 2.97
N LEU A 47 -5.11 5.31 4.06
CA LEU A 47 -4.34 5.60 5.27
C LEU A 47 -2.85 5.31 5.13
N THR A 48 -2.49 4.27 4.36
CA THR A 48 -1.10 4.11 3.94
C THR A 48 -0.91 5.14 2.84
N PRO A 49 -0.14 6.22 3.06
CA PRO A 49 0.34 6.96 1.91
C PRO A 49 1.01 5.90 1.06
N ILE A 50 0.75 5.89 -0.24
CA ILE A 50 1.67 5.27 -1.16
C ILE A 50 2.96 6.07 -0.92
N GLN A 51 3.77 5.65 0.07
CA GLN A 51 5.21 5.75 -0.03
C GLN A 51 5.39 5.13 -1.38
N LYS A 52 5.58 5.98 -2.41
CA LYS A 52 6.09 5.53 -3.70
C LYS A 52 7.14 4.55 -3.27
N ALA A 53 6.91 3.27 -3.52
CA ALA A 53 7.94 2.28 -3.29
C ALA A 53 9.09 2.87 -4.08
N ASN A 54 10.05 3.47 -3.36
CA ASN A 54 11.30 3.91 -3.96
C ASN A 54 11.70 2.65 -4.68
N LYS A 55 11.64 2.70 -6.03
CA LYS A 55 11.71 1.53 -6.93
C LYS A 55 12.49 0.47 -6.19
N PRO A 56 11.97 -0.74 -5.93
CA PRO A 56 12.77 -1.74 -5.24
C PRO A 56 14.10 -1.71 -5.97
N ARG A 57 15.15 -1.15 -5.32
CA ARG A 57 16.47 -1.11 -5.93
C ARG A 57 16.66 -2.57 -6.21
N GLY A 58 16.67 -2.92 -7.49
CA GLY A 58 16.63 -4.31 -7.91
C GLY A 58 17.66 -5.06 -7.08
N ARG A 59 17.42 -6.37 -6.86
CA ARG A 59 18.29 -7.25 -6.07
C ARG A 59 19.71 -6.69 -6.03
N PRO A 60 20.28 -6.40 -4.85
CA PRO A 60 21.61 -5.80 -4.77
C PRO A 60 22.51 -6.59 -5.71
N SER A 61 23.24 -5.88 -6.57
CA SER A 61 24.05 -6.51 -7.60
C SER A 61 24.87 -7.61 -6.94
N PHE A 62 24.79 -8.83 -7.48
CA PHE A 62 25.57 -9.96 -6.98
C PHE A 62 27.06 -9.61 -6.91
N LEU A 63 27.49 -8.76 -7.84
CA LEU A 63 28.82 -8.19 -7.88
C LEU A 63 28.90 -6.92 -7.03
N LYS A 64 29.94 -6.85 -6.20
CA LYS A 64 30.36 -5.62 -5.52
C LYS A 64 30.87 -4.60 -6.57
N PRO A 65 30.81 -3.27 -6.30
CA PRO A 65 31.21 -2.25 -7.26
C PRO A 65 32.58 -2.47 -7.92
N TYR A 66 33.60 -2.86 -7.14
CA TYR A 66 34.93 -3.15 -7.68
C TYR A 66 34.97 -4.36 -8.64
N GLN A 67 34.07 -5.34 -8.47
CA GLN A 67 33.97 -6.49 -9.37
C GLN A 67 33.31 -6.11 -10.69
N ILE A 68 32.38 -5.15 -10.66
CA ILE A 68 31.77 -4.57 -11.86
C ILE A 68 32.81 -3.79 -12.66
N GLU A 69 33.62 -2.97 -11.98
CA GLU A 69 34.72 -2.23 -12.63
C GLU A 69 35.75 -3.17 -13.28
N ALA A 70 36.19 -4.21 -12.56
CA ALA A 70 37.12 -5.20 -13.09
C ALA A 70 36.54 -5.95 -14.30
N LEU A 71 35.26 -6.35 -14.25
CA LEU A 71 34.58 -7.00 -15.37
C LEU A 71 34.43 -6.07 -16.57
N CYS A 72 34.05 -4.81 -16.35
CA CYS A 72 33.94 -3.82 -17.42
C CYS A 72 35.30 -3.51 -18.07
N ALA A 73 36.39 -3.52 -17.31
CA ALA A 73 37.73 -3.36 -17.86
C ALA A 73 38.13 -4.55 -18.75
N TYR A 74 37.85 -5.79 -18.31
CA TYR A 74 38.18 -7.01 -19.04
C TYR A 74 37.35 -7.21 -20.33
N ILE A 75 36.08 -6.80 -20.36
CA ILE A 75 35.25 -6.89 -21.58
C ILE A 75 35.64 -5.84 -22.63
N ARG A 76 36.30 -4.74 -22.22
CA ARG A 76 36.74 -3.66 -23.13
C ARG A 76 38.06 -3.95 -23.85
N THR A 77 38.81 -4.96 -23.42
CA THR A 77 39.94 -5.56 -24.14
C THR A 77 39.45 -6.54 -25.19
#